data_AF-R5LLX3-F1
#
_entry.id   AF-R5LLX3-F1
#
_cell.length_a   1.000
_cell.length_b   1.000
_cell.length_c   1.000
_cell.angle_alpha   90.00
_cell.angle_beta   90.00
_cell.angle_gamma   90.00
#
_symmetry.space_group_name_H-M   'P 1'
#
loop_
_entity.id
_entity.type
_entity.pdbx_description
1 polymer ?
#
loop_
_entity_poly.entity_id
_entity_poly.type
_entity_poly.pdbx_seq_one_letter_code
_entity_poly.pdbx_strand_id
1 'polypeptide(L)'
;MAANIFGRYVWLIDILRRYKRLTFQEISSLWQNSGLSYGEKLPLRTFHNHQKAIKDIFDVYIECDKKNPYTIFRQITNQPAQ
;
A
#
# COMPACT_ATOMS: atom_id res chain seq x y z
N MET A 1 -6.96 -20.37 4.03
CA MET A 1 -6.38 -20.28 2.67
C MET A 1 -5.47 -19.08 2.61
N ALA A 2 -4.15 -19.28 2.72
CA ALA A 2 -3.18 -18.19 2.82
C ALA A 2 -3.26 -17.31 1.57
N ALA A 3 -3.57 -16.03 1.76
CA ALA A 3 -3.43 -15.06 0.68
C ALA A 3 -1.98 -15.05 0.23
N ASN A 4 -1.73 -15.40 -1.03
CA ASN A 4 -0.41 -15.34 -1.64
C ASN A 4 0.19 -13.93 -1.41
N ILE A 5 1.46 -13.88 -1.01
CA ILE A 5 2.19 -12.63 -0.78
C ILE A 5 2.13 -11.70 -2.01
N PHE A 6 2.16 -12.26 -3.22
CA PHE A 6 1.95 -11.49 -4.45
C PHE A 6 0.55 -10.88 -4.53
N GLY A 7 -0.49 -11.61 -4.10
CA GLY A 7 -1.85 -11.09 -4.04
C GLY A 7 -1.99 -9.90 -3.10
N ARG A 8 -1.20 -9.87 -2.01
CA ARG A 8 -1.14 -8.74 -1.07
C ARG A 8 -0.49 -7.50 -1.69
N TYR A 9 0.54 -7.70 -2.52
CA TYR A 9 1.18 -6.61 -3.27
C TYR A 9 0.24 -6.04 -4.32
N VAL A 10 -0.38 -6.91 -5.12
CA VAL A 10 -1.36 -6.51 -6.14
C VAL A 10 -2.54 -5.78 -5.51
N TRP A 11 -3.04 -6.26 -4.36
CA TRP A 11 -4.09 -5.58 -3.61
C TRP A 11 -3.68 -4.16 -3.19
N LEU A 12 -2.47 -3.98 -2.66
CA LEU A 12 -2.00 -2.66 -2.22
C LEU A 12 -1.86 -1.69 -3.40
N ILE A 13 -1.36 -2.17 -4.53
CA ILE A 13 -1.31 -1.39 -5.77
C ILE A 13 -2.73 -1.01 -6.22
N ASP A 14 -3.65 -1.97 -6.28
CA ASP A 14 -5.03 -1.78 -6.74
C ASP A 14 -5.80 -0.77 -5.88
N ILE A 15 -5.73 -0.86 -4.54
CA ILE A 15 -6.41 0.12 -3.69
C ILE A 15 -5.87 1.54 -3.89
N LEU A 16 -4.55 1.70 -4.04
CA LEU A 16 -3.94 3.00 -4.33
C LEU A 16 -4.28 3.47 -5.77
N ARG A 17 -4.60 2.57 -6.71
CA ARG A 17 -5.04 2.92 -8.08
C ARG A 17 -6.44 3.49 -8.06
N ARG A 18 -7.33 2.88 -7.27
CA ARG A 18 -8.75 3.23 -7.17
C ARG A 18 -8.97 4.52 -6.39
N TYR A 19 -8.41 4.61 -5.18
CA TYR A 19 -8.66 5.74 -4.28
C TYR A 19 -7.73 6.93 -4.48
N LYS A 20 -6.62 6.77 -5.22
CA LYS A 20 -5.59 7.78 -5.55
C LYS A 20 -4.77 8.31 -4.37
N ARG A 21 -5.42 8.68 -3.26
CA ARG A 21 -4.80 9.25 -2.06
C ARG A 21 -5.45 8.62 -0.83
N LEU A 22 -4.66 7.88 -0.04
CA LEU A 22 -5.13 7.24 1.19
C LEU A 22 -4.14 7.47 2.33
N THR A 23 -4.64 7.68 3.53
CA THR A 23 -3.85 7.63 4.76
C THR A 23 -3.49 6.18 5.13
N PHE A 24 -2.46 6.00 5.98
CA PHE A 24 -2.16 4.67 6.50
C PHE A 24 -3.35 4.05 7.26
N GLN A 25 -4.10 4.85 8.02
CA GLN A 25 -5.28 4.37 8.75
C GLN A 25 -6.37 3.86 7.80
N GLU A 26 -6.61 4.53 6.68
CA GLU A 26 -7.58 4.08 5.68
C GLU A 26 -7.09 2.80 4.98
N ILE A 27 -5.81 2.72 4.61
CA ILE A 27 -5.21 1.51 4.04
C ILE A 27 -5.34 0.34 5.01
N SER A 28 -5.04 0.56 6.29
CA SER A 28 -5.12 -0.48 7.33
C SER A 28 -6.56 -0.94 7.56
N SER A 29 -7.53 -0.03 7.49
CA SER A 29 -8.96 -0.35 7.58
C SER A 29 -9.45 -1.15 6.37
N LEU A 30 -9.06 -0.76 5.15
CA LEU A 30 -9.36 -1.51 3.92
C LEU A 30 -8.73 -2.91 3.95
N TRP A 31 -7.51 -3.02 4.48
CA TRP A 31 -6.83 -4.30 4.66
C TRP A 31 -7.58 -5.20 5.65
N GLN A 32 -7.98 -4.65 6.80
CA GLN A 32 -8.73 -5.37 7.81
C GLN A 32 -10.05 -5.93 7.25
N ASN A 33 -10.74 -5.14 6.42
CA ASN A 33 -11.98 -5.54 5.76
C ASN A 33 -11.76 -6.39 4.48
N SER A 34 -10.51 -6.65 4.10
CA SER A 34 -10.19 -7.52 2.97
C SER A 34 -10.16 -8.99 3.39
N GLY A 35 -10.34 -9.90 2.44
CA GLY A 35 -10.12 -11.33 2.66
C GLY A 35 -8.65 -11.74 2.87
N LEU A 36 -7.71 -10.79 2.91
CA LEU A 36 -6.26 -11.06 2.96
C LEU A 36 -5.67 -11.05 4.38
N SER A 37 -6.40 -10.43 5.31
CA SER A 37 -5.93 -10.09 6.66
C SER A 37 -6.52 -10.96 7.77
N TYR A 38 -7.53 -11.77 7.46
CA TYR A 38 -8.33 -12.50 8.45
C TYR A 38 -8.90 -11.59 9.56
N GLY A 39 -9.18 -10.31 9.24
CA GLY A 39 -9.70 -9.35 10.22
C GLY A 39 -8.62 -8.62 11.03
N GLU A 40 -7.34 -8.83 10.72
CA GLU A 40 -6.24 -8.12 11.37
C GLU A 40 -5.91 -6.79 10.70
N LYS A 41 -5.50 -5.80 11.49
CA LYS A 41 -5.01 -4.52 10.96
C LYS A 41 -3.66 -4.72 10.27
N LEU A 42 -3.40 -3.95 9.21
CA LEU A 42 -2.09 -3.98 8.54
C LEU A 42 -1.04 -3.34 9.46
N PRO A 43 0.02 -4.07 9.88
CA PRO A 43 1.09 -3.46 10.66
C PRO A 43 1.94 -2.52 9.80
N LEU A 44 2.41 -1.41 10.38
CA LEU A 44 3.20 -0.41 9.65
C LEU A 44 4.50 -0.99 9.06
N ARG A 45 5.16 -1.88 9.81
CA ARG A 45 6.35 -2.61 9.33
C ARG A 45 6.03 -3.46 8.09
N THR A 46 4.90 -4.17 8.10
CA THR A 46 4.46 -4.98 6.97
C THR A 46 4.15 -4.11 5.77
N PHE A 47 3.51 -2.96 5.97
CA PHE A 47 3.26 -1.99 4.92
C PHE A 47 4.57 -1.50 4.27
N HIS A 48 5.57 -1.07 5.04
CA HIS A 48 6.87 -0.66 4.49
C HIS A 48 7.58 -1.80 3.73
N ASN A 49 7.49 -3.03 4.24
CA ASN A 49 8.04 -4.19 3.55
C ASN A 49 7.32 -4.45 2.21
N HIS A 50 5.99 -4.33 2.18
CA HIS A 50 5.20 -4.47 0.95
C HIS A 50 5.52 -3.34 -0.03
N GLN A 51 5.62 -2.10 0.44
CA GLN A 51 6.03 -0.95 -0.37
C GLN A 51 7.39 -1.17 -1.03
N LYS A 52 8.40 -1.66 -0.29
CA LYS A 52 9.71 -1.97 -0.84
C LYS A 52 9.64 -3.08 -1.90
N ALA A 53 8.97 -4.19 -1.59
CA ALA A 53 8.82 -5.29 -2.53
C ALA A 53 8.06 -4.87 -3.80
N ILE A 54 7.05 -4.01 -3.67
CA ILE A 54 6.29 -3.48 -4.81
C ILE A 54 7.19 -2.67 -5.74
N LYS A 55 8.06 -1.82 -5.18
CA LYS A 55 9.07 -1.10 -5.96
C LYS A 55 10.00 -2.08 -6.67
N ASP A 56 10.57 -3.04 -5.95
CA ASP A 56 11.61 -3.92 -6.49
C ASP A 56 11.07 -4.89 -7.56
N ILE A 57 9.80 -5.32 -7.44
CA ILE A 57 9.19 -6.34 -8.32
C ILE A 57 8.41 -5.72 -9.49
N PHE A 58 7.66 -4.65 -9.23
CA PHE A 58 6.72 -4.08 -10.22
C PHE A 58 7.17 -2.73 -10.76
N ASP A 59 8.28 -2.16 -10.27
CA ASP A 59 8.72 -0.79 -10.54
C ASP A 59 7.62 0.26 -10.29
N VAL A 60 6.77 -0.01 -9.28
CA VAL A 60 5.71 0.90 -8.83
C VAL A 60 6.17 1.59 -7.55
N TYR A 61 6.13 2.92 -7.55
CA TYR A 61 6.55 3.71 -6.40
C TYR A 61 5.32 4.16 -5.62
N ILE A 62 5.27 3.84 -4.34
CA ILE A 62 4.27 4.37 -3.41
C ILE A 62 4.93 5.52 -2.65
N GLU A 63 4.50 6.74 -2.94
CA GLU A 63 5.03 7.95 -2.30
C GLU A 63 4.23 8.31 -1.06
N CYS A 64 4.91 8.97 -0.12
CA CYS A 64 4.31 9.55 1.07
C CYS A 64 4.38 11.07 0.97
N ASP A 65 3.22 11.74 0.94
CA ASP A 65 3.14 13.19 1.03
C ASP A 65 3.21 13.63 2.50
N LYS A 66 4.42 14.00 2.94
CA LYS A 66 4.70 14.46 4.31
C LYS A 66 4.24 15.90 4.58
N LYS A 67 3.76 16.64 3.57
CA LYS A 67 3.31 18.04 3.73
C LYS A 67 1.89 18.14 4.29
N ASN A 68 1.18 17.03 4.39
CA ASN A 68 -0.16 16.95 4.97
C ASN A 68 -0.08 16.49 6.44
N PRO A 69 -0.92 17.01 7.35
CA PRO A 69 -1.01 16.50 8.73
C PRO A 69 -1.28 15.00 8.82
N TYR A 70 -1.85 14.41 7.76
CA TYR A 70 -1.97 12.97 7.58
C TYR A 70 -1.00 12.47 6.53
N THR A 71 -0.25 11.41 6.85
CA THR A 71 0.64 10.70 5.93
C THR A 71 -0.17 10.07 4.79
N ILE A 72 -0.26 10.75 3.64
CA ILE A 72 -1.02 10.30 2.47
C ILE A 72 -0.11 9.51 1.53
N PHE A 73 -0.60 8.36 1.08
CA PHE A 73 0.03 7.49 0.11
C PHE A 73 -0.68 7.53 -1.25
N ARG A 74 0.13 7.53 -2.31
CA ARG A 74 -0.31 7.41 -3.70
C ARG A 74 0.70 6.59 -4.48
N GLN A 75 0.27 5.91 -5.53
CA GLN A 75 1.24 5.34 -6.48
C GLN A 75 1.61 6.37 -7.54
N ILE A 76 2.83 6.25 -8.06
CA ILE A 76 3.27 6.93 -9.27
C ILE A 76 3.84 5.87 -10.22
N THR A 77 3.51 6.01 -11.51
CA THR A 77 3.93 5.09 -12.58
C THR A 77 5.21 5.53 -13.28
N ASN A 78 5.80 6.64 -12.85
CA ASN A 78 7.09 7.15 -13.33
C ASN A 78 8.02 7.28 -12.13
N GLN A 79 9.32 7.02 -12.31
CA GLN A 79 10.32 7.29 -11.28
C GLN A 79 10.20 8.74 -10.78
N PRO A 80 10.12 8.98 -9.46
CA PRO A 80 10.15 10.33 -8.94
C PRO A 80 11.49 10.98 -9.31
N ALA A 81 11.45 12.19 -9.87
CA ALA A 81 12.64 12.98 -10.14
C ALA A 81 13.43 13.15 -8.84
N GLN A 82 14.72 12.81 -8.87
CA GLN A 82 15.63 12.89 -7.73
C GLN A 82 15.83 14.33 -7.25
#